data_AF-A0A1G7BT86-F1
#
_entry.id   AF-A0A1G7BT86-F1
#
_cell.length_a   1.000
_cell.length_b   1.000
_cell.length_c   1.000
_cell.angle_alpha   90.00
_cell.angle_beta   90.00
_cell.angle_gamma   90.00
#
_symmetry.space_group_name_H-M   'P 1'
#
loop_
_entity.id
_entity.type
_entity.pdbx_description
1 polymer ?
#
loop_
_entity_poly.entity_id
_entity_poly.type
_entity_poly.pdbx_seq_one_letter_code
_entity_poly.pdbx_strand_id
1 'polypeptide(L)'
;MAELHSDDDGWLGDFHRGPAVFSVHRVLDGAYPLAPTQYRIACNDGAGPREICRFLGEADTDPEWFGRWQGDEWCPWILERANRLIDAPERG
;
A
#
# COMPACT_ATOMS: atom_id res chain seq x y z
N MET A 1 -20.55 -0.08 15.53
CA MET A 1 -20.27 -1.27 14.71
C MET A 1 -19.78 -0.75 13.37
N ALA A 2 -18.45 -0.63 13.19
CA ALA A 2 -17.86 -0.18 11.94
C ALA A 2 -17.25 -1.41 11.26
N GLU A 3 -18.09 -2.09 10.48
CA GLU A 3 -17.68 -3.20 9.62
C GLU A 3 -17.14 -2.59 8.32
N LEU A 4 -15.83 -2.30 8.30
CA LEU A 4 -15.11 -1.96 7.08
C LEU A 4 -14.86 -3.26 6.28
N HIS A 5 -15.92 -3.87 5.77
CA HIS A 5 -15.82 -4.96 4.80
C HIS A 5 -16.20 -4.42 3.41
N SER A 6 -15.33 -3.63 2.82
CA SER A 6 -15.24 -3.55 1.36
C SER A 6 -14.09 -4.45 0.94
N ASP A 7 -14.42 -5.72 0.80
CA ASP A 7 -13.57 -6.79 0.29
C ASP A 7 -13.42 -6.65 -1.25
N ASP A 8 -13.02 -5.45 -1.71
CA ASP A 8 -12.48 -5.14 -3.05
C ASP A 8 -11.92 -3.70 -3.01
N ASP A 9 -11.11 -3.40 -1.99
CA ASP A 9 -10.48 -2.10 -1.75
C ASP A 9 -9.27 -1.90 -2.68
N GLY A 10 -9.49 -2.02 -3.99
CA GLY A 10 -8.47 -1.80 -5.02
C GLY A 10 -7.18 -2.59 -4.82
N TRP A 11 -7.22 -3.79 -4.23
CA TRP A 11 -6.04 -4.59 -3.97
C TRP A 11 -5.28 -4.88 -5.28
N LEU A 12 -3.95 -4.72 -5.25
CA LEU A 12 -3.09 -4.87 -6.43
C LEU A 12 -2.19 -6.11 -6.36
N GLY A 13 -1.99 -6.65 -5.16
CA GLY A 13 -1.05 -7.73 -4.92
C GLY A 13 -0.47 -7.69 -3.51
N ASP A 14 0.22 -8.76 -3.15
CA ASP A 14 1.00 -8.83 -1.92
C ASP A 14 2.42 -9.35 -2.18
N PHE A 15 3.32 -9.04 -1.25
CA PHE A 15 4.69 -9.53 -1.24
C PHE A 15 5.14 -9.78 0.19
N HIS A 16 6.00 -10.76 0.39
CA HIS A 16 6.47 -11.12 1.73
C HIS A 16 7.97 -10.89 1.89
N ARG A 17 8.37 -10.59 3.13
CA ARG A 17 9.77 -10.58 3.55
C ARG A 17 9.87 -11.27 4.91
N GLY A 18 10.32 -12.52 4.90
CA GLY A 18 10.33 -13.35 6.10
C GLY A 18 8.90 -13.56 6.61
N PRO A 19 8.61 -13.33 7.91
CA PRO A 19 7.25 -13.48 8.46
C PRO A 19 6.32 -12.31 8.15
N ALA A 20 6.85 -11.19 7.62
CA ALA A 20 6.06 -10.01 7.30
C ALA A 20 5.45 -10.10 5.91
N VAL A 21 4.13 -9.95 5.82
CA VAL A 21 3.37 -9.88 4.56
C VAL A 21 2.99 -8.42 4.31
N PHE A 22 3.26 -7.92 3.12
CA PHE A 22 2.93 -6.56 2.69
C PHE A 22 1.89 -6.63 1.58
N SER A 23 0.80 -5.91 1.74
CA SER A 23 -0.29 -5.86 0.75
C SER A 23 -0.44 -4.45 0.23
N VAL A 24 -0.57 -4.32 -1.10
CA VAL A 24 -0.71 -3.03 -1.78
C VAL A 24 -2.15 -2.86 -2.22
N HIS A 25 -2.71 -1.71 -1.88
CA HIS A 25 -4.09 -1.37 -2.18
C HIS A 25 -4.14 0.00 -2.86
N ARG A 26 -4.91 0.09 -3.93
CA ARG A 26 -5.30 1.34 -4.56
C ARG A 26 -6.47 1.93 -3.78
N VAL A 27 -6.26 3.14 -3.28
CA VAL A 27 -7.29 3.93 -2.61
C VAL A 27 -8.06 4.70 -3.69
N LEU A 28 -9.30 4.29 -3.94
CA LEU A 28 -10.22 5.01 -4.82
C LEU A 28 -10.92 6.10 -4.00
N ASP A 29 -10.39 7.32 -4.05
CA ASP A 29 -11.09 8.46 -3.45
C ASP A 29 -12.22 8.90 -4.40
N GLY A 30 -13.45 8.50 -4.07
CA GLY A 30 -14.65 8.77 -4.87
C GLY A 30 -15.07 10.24 -4.93
N ALA A 31 -14.30 11.17 -4.36
CA ALA A 31 -14.69 12.57 -4.25
C ALA A 31 -14.40 13.40 -5.52
N TYR A 32 -13.39 13.03 -6.33
CA TYR A 32 -13.04 13.79 -7.54
C TYR A 32 -12.50 12.91 -8.68
N PRO A 33 -13.07 12.98 -9.90
CA PRO A 33 -12.58 12.24 -11.08
C PRO A 33 -11.17 12.67 -11.57
N LEU A 34 -10.62 13.72 -10.97
CA LEU A 34 -9.30 14.30 -11.28
C LEU A 34 -8.29 14.13 -10.13
N ALA A 35 -8.68 13.49 -9.03
CA ALA A 35 -7.74 13.25 -7.94
C ALA A 35 -6.65 12.27 -8.38
N PRO A 36 -5.38 12.49 -7.98
CA PRO A 36 -4.32 11.54 -8.26
C PRO A 36 -4.62 10.20 -7.60
N THR A 37 -4.27 9.12 -8.28
CA THR A 37 -4.49 7.78 -7.74
C THR A 37 -3.61 7.58 -6.52
N GLN A 38 -4.23 7.32 -5.38
CA GLN A 38 -3.53 7.07 -4.13
C GLN A 38 -3.37 5.58 -3.90
N TYR A 39 -2.27 5.20 -3.28
CA TYR A 39 -1.91 3.83 -2.94
C TYR A 39 -1.54 3.77 -1.46
N ARG A 40 -1.88 2.65 -0.83
CA ARG A 40 -1.49 2.35 0.54
C ARG A 40 -0.84 0.97 0.61
N ILE A 41 0.09 0.84 1.56
CA ILE A 41 0.76 -0.42 1.86
C ILE A 41 0.41 -0.79 3.29
N ALA A 42 -0.15 -1.98 3.45
CA ALA A 42 -0.37 -2.59 4.75
C ALA A 42 0.72 -3.64 5.02
N CYS A 43 1.22 -3.73 6.24
CA CYS A 43 2.10 -4.79 6.69
C CYS A 43 1.41 -5.61 7.77
N ASN A 44 1.53 -6.93 7.66
CA ASN A 44 1.12 -7.89 8.67
C ASN A 44 2.35 -8.71 9.10
N ASP A 45 2.89 -8.39 10.27
CA ASP A 45 4.00 -9.11 10.91
C ASP A 45 3.54 -10.16 11.94
N GLY A 46 2.24 -10.52 11.92
CA GLY A 46 1.62 -11.42 12.89
C GLY A 46 0.80 -10.71 13.97
N ALA A 47 0.86 -9.37 14.02
CA ALA A 47 0.02 -8.54 14.89
C ALA A 47 -1.25 -8.00 14.18
N GLY A 48 -1.56 -8.51 12.98
CA GLY A 48 -2.63 -8.05 12.10
C GLY A 48 -2.16 -7.01 11.07
N PRO A 49 -2.91 -6.84 9.96
CA PRO A 49 -2.56 -5.87 8.92
C PRO A 49 -2.67 -4.44 9.44
N ARG A 50 -1.59 -3.67 9.28
CA ARG A 50 -1.54 -2.24 9.64
C ARG A 50 -1.02 -1.43 8.47
N GLU A 51 -1.64 -0.28 8.21
CA GLU A 51 -1.11 0.67 7.23
C GLU A 51 0.25 1.18 7.71
N ILE A 52 1.27 1.04 6.86
CA ILE A 52 2.64 1.46 7.15
C ILE A 52 3.13 2.54 6.19
N CYS A 53 2.50 2.67 5.03
CA CYS A 53 2.89 3.63 4.01
C CYS A 53 1.68 4.05 3.19
N ARG A 54 1.64 5.32 2.79
CA ARG A 54 0.69 5.86 1.82
C ARG A 54 1.41 6.78 0.85
N PHE A 55 1.11 6.66 -0.43
CA PHE A 55 1.78 7.43 -1.48
C PHE A 55 0.87 7.64 -2.69
N LEU A 56 1.20 8.59 -3.56
CA LEU A 56 0.50 8.80 -4.82
C LEU A 56 1.22 8.07 -5.95
N GLY A 57 0.48 7.61 -6.96
CA GLY A 57 1.08 6.96 -8.15
C GLY A 57 1.88 7.90 -9.05
N GLU A 58 2.00 9.17 -8.68
CA GLU A 58 2.85 10.12 -9.36
C GLU A 58 4.28 9.90 -8.90
N ALA A 59 5.20 9.66 -9.84
CA ALA A 59 6.59 9.28 -9.57
C ALA A 59 7.40 10.29 -8.75
N ASP A 60 6.88 11.51 -8.56
CA ASP A 60 7.52 12.60 -7.82
C ASP A 60 6.94 12.81 -6.40
N THR A 61 5.98 11.98 -5.97
CA THR A 61 5.40 12.12 -4.63
C THR A 61 6.18 11.31 -3.60
N ASP A 62 6.65 12.00 -2.57
CA ASP A 62 7.32 11.36 -1.44
C ASP A 62 6.32 10.48 -0.65
N PRO A 63 6.66 9.21 -0.40
CA PRO A 63 5.79 8.30 0.32
C PRO A 63 5.72 8.63 1.81
N GLU A 64 4.51 8.75 2.34
CA GLU A 64 4.28 8.97 3.75
C GLU A 64 4.34 7.64 4.50
N TRP A 65 5.40 7.46 5.30
CA TRP A 65 5.58 6.30 6.16
C TRP A 65 5.01 6.54 7.55
N PHE A 66 4.46 5.49 8.17
CA PHE A 66 3.84 5.56 9.49
C PHE A 66 4.60 4.73 10.54
N GLY A 67 4.64 5.28 11.75
CA GLY A 67 5.21 4.60 12.92
C GLY A 67 6.68 4.27 12.75
N ARG A 68 7.05 3.02 13.03
CA ARG A 68 8.45 2.55 13.02
C ARG A 68 9.10 2.49 11.63
N TRP A 69 8.32 2.70 10.57
CA TRP A 69 8.80 2.64 9.19
C TRP A 69 9.35 3.99 8.71
N GLN A 70 9.20 5.08 9.47
CA GLN A 70 9.79 6.37 9.08
C GLN A 70 11.32 6.30 9.13
N GLY A 71 11.96 6.37 7.95
CA GLY A 71 13.41 6.30 7.82
C GLY A 71 13.99 4.89 7.96
N ASP A 72 13.17 3.85 7.79
CA ASP A 72 13.64 2.48 7.82
C ASP A 72 14.40 2.13 6.53
N GLU A 73 15.43 1.29 6.63
CA GLU A 73 16.22 0.82 5.50
C GLU A 73 15.40 0.00 4.49
N TRP A 74 14.24 -0.53 4.90
CA TRP A 74 13.39 -1.32 4.03
C TRP A 74 12.44 -0.47 3.19
N CYS A 75 12.22 0.80 3.54
CA CYS A 75 11.36 1.72 2.79
C CYS A 75 11.62 1.71 1.27
N PRO A 76 12.86 1.91 0.78
CA PRO A 76 13.12 1.90 -0.66
C PRO A 76 12.80 0.55 -1.33
N TRP A 77 13.08 -0.56 -0.65
CA TRP A 77 12.79 -1.90 -1.18
C TRP A 77 11.28 -2.16 -1.25
N ILE A 78 10.53 -1.80 -0.21
CA ILE A 78 9.07 -1.95 -0.16
C ILE A 78 8.42 -1.11 -1.26
N LEU A 79 8.89 0.12 -1.49
CA LEU A 79 8.39 0.98 -2.56
C LEU A 79 8.67 0.42 -3.95
N GLU A 80 9.87 -0.13 -4.17
CA GLU A 80 10.17 -0.76 -5.46
C GLU A 80 9.19 -1.90 -5.74
N ARG A 81 8.91 -2.75 -4.74
CA ARG A 81 7.96 -3.87 -4.88
C ARG A 81 6.54 -3.38 -5.11
N ALA A 82 6.12 -2.36 -4.37
CA ALA A 82 4.79 -1.77 -4.54
C ALA A 82 4.63 -1.12 -5.92
N ASN A 83 5.63 -0.38 -6.41
CA ASN A 83 5.60 0.21 -7.76
C ASN A 83 5.49 -0.85 -8.86
N ARG A 84 6.15 -2.00 -8.70
CA ARG A 84 5.98 -3.11 -9.66
C ARG A 84 4.55 -3.65 -9.68
N LEU A 85 3.89 -3.75 -8.54
CA LEU A 85 2.49 -4.17 -8.47
C LEU A 85 1.54 -3.10 -9.01
N ILE A 86 1.93 -1.83 -8.98
CA ILE A 86 1.15 -0.75 -9.61
C ILE A 86 1.24 -0.83 -11.14
N ASP A 87 2.43 -1.09 -11.68
CA ASP A 87 2.66 -1.24 -13.13
C ASP A 87 2.04 -2.55 -13.67
N ALA A 88 2.23 -3.65 -12.94
CA ALA A 88 1.74 -4.98 -13.27
C ALA A 88 0.98 -5.58 -12.07
N PRO A 89 -0.28 -5.17 -11.85
CA PRO A 89 -1.08 -5.71 -10.75
C PRO A 89 -1.33 -7.19 -10.95
N GLU A 90 -1.35 -7.94 -9.86
CA GLU A 90 -1.70 -9.35 -9.88
C GLU A 90 -3.16 -9.47 -10.31
N ARG A 91 -3.38 -9.92 -11.55
CA ARG A 91 -4.71 -10.21 -12.06
C ARG A 91 -5.17 -11.52 -11.43
N GLY A 92 -5.98 -11.40 -10.38
CA GLY A 92 -6.84 -12.49 -9.90
C GLY A 92 -7.80 -12.96 -11.00
#